data_AF-A0A969EH71-F1
#
_entry.id   AF-A0A969EH71-F1
#
_cell.length_a   1.000
_cell.length_b   1.000
_cell.length_c   1.000
_cell.angle_alpha   90.00
_cell.angle_beta   90.00
_cell.angle_gamma   90.00
#
_symmetry.space_group_name_H-M   'P 1'
#
loop_
_entity.id
_entity.type
_entity.pdbx_description
1 polymer ?
#
loop_
_entity_poly.entity_id
_entity_poly.type
_entity_poly.pdbx_seq_one_letter_code
_entity_poly.pdbx_strand_id
1 'polypeptide(L)' 'MSKVTSSHTYQKGSWILHMLRGVMGTEAFWKGIQAYYTKYMNLNATTADFKREMEEASGLDLNTFLSNGFINPAL' A
#
# COMPACT_ATOMS: atom_id res chain seq x y z
N MET A 1 22.89 -0.41 19.28
CA MET A 1 22.73 -0.07 17.86
C MET A 1 22.18 -1.29 17.13
N SER A 2 20.86 -1.38 16.99
CA SER A 2 20.20 -2.55 16.42
C SER A 2 19.95 -2.29 14.94
N LYS A 3 20.64 -3.08 14.11
CA LYS A 3 20.64 -3.04 12.65
C LYS A 3 19.28 -3.53 12.14
N VAL A 4 18.35 -2.62 11.85
CA VAL A 4 17.09 -2.96 11.17
C VAL A 4 17.40 -3.28 9.71
N THR A 5 17.68 -4.55 9.44
CA THR A 5 17.83 -5.08 8.09
C THR A 5 16.49 -5.03 7.37
N SER A 6 16.28 -3.97 6.60
CA SER A 6 15.10 -3.60 5.80
C SER A 6 14.66 -4.61 4.72
N SER A 7 15.13 -5.86 4.75
CA SER A 7 14.82 -6.88 3.76
C SER A 7 13.45 -7.56 4.01
N HIS A 8 13.05 -7.71 5.28
CA HIS A 8 11.75 -8.29 5.63
C HIS A 8 10.56 -7.37 5.28
N THR A 9 10.75 -6.05 5.35
CA THR A 9 9.72 -5.06 5.03
C THR A 9 9.40 -5.05 3.54
N TYR A 10 10.41 -5.19 2.68
CA TYR A 10 10.21 -5.25 1.23
C TYR A 10 9.49 -6.51 0.78
N GLN A 11 9.87 -7.69 1.30
CA GLN A 11 9.19 -8.94 0.93
C GLN A 11 7.71 -8.93 1.35
N LYS A 12 7.39 -8.42 2.55
CA LYS A 12 6.00 -8.28 3.00
C LYS A 12 5.24 -7.25 2.17
N GLY A 13 5.86 -6.12 1.82
CA GLY A 13 5.25 -5.08 0.98
C GLY A 13 4.86 -5.59 -0.41
N SER A 14 5.73 -6.37 -1.07
CA SER A 14 5.42 -6.97 -2.37
C SER A 14 4.24 -7.94 -2.30
N TRP A 15 4.12 -8.72 -1.22
CA TRP A 15 3.02 -9.67 -1.05
C TRP A 15 1.68 -8.97 -0.75
N ILE A 16 1.71 -7.90 0.05
CA ILE A 16 0.55 -7.04 0.29
C ILE A 16 0.07 -6.43 -1.02
N LEU A 17 0.96 -5.90 -1.87
CA LEU A 17 0.60 -5.38 -3.20
C LEU A 17 -0.03 -6.46 -4.10
N HIS A 18 0.50 -7.68 -4.06
CA HIS A 18 -0.04 -8.79 -4.83
C HIS A 18 -1.45 -9.19 -4.36
N MET A 19 -1.67 -9.27 -3.04
CA MET A 19 -3.01 -9.50 -2.46
C MET A 19 -3.95 -8.34 -2.77
N LEU A 20 -3.48 -7.10 -2.67
CA LEU A 20 -4.24 -5.90 -2.97
C LEU A 20 -4.80 -5.97 -4.39
N ARG A 21 -3.94 -6.28 -5.37
CA ARG A 21 -4.33 -6.47 -6.77
C ARG A 21 -5.40 -7.55 -6.95
N GLY A 22 -5.31 -8.64 -6.18
CA GLY A 22 -6.32 -9.71 -6.20
C GLY A 22 -7.67 -9.26 -5.63
N VAL A 23 -7.65 -8.48 -4.54
CA VAL A 23 -8.85 -8.00 -3.84
C VAL A 23 -9.56 -6.89 -4.61
N MET A 24 -8.80 -5.92 -5.14
CA MET A 24 -9.37 -4.76 -5.85
C MET A 24 -9.58 -5.00 -7.35
N GLY A 25 -8.98 -6.05 -7.91
CA GLY A 25 -8.98 -6.29 -9.34
C GLY A 25 -7.88 -5.51 -10.07
N THR A 26 -7.45 -6.05 -11.21
CA THR A 26 -6.30 -5.51 -11.96
C THR A 26 -6.59 -4.10 -12.52
N GLU A 27 -7.82 -3.82 -12.95
CA GLU A 27 -8.19 -2.51 -13.51
C GLU A 27 -8.17 -1.40 -12.47
N ALA A 28 -8.74 -1.64 -11.28
CA ALA A 28 -8.73 -0.68 -10.18
C ALA A 28 -7.30 -0.45 -9.67
N PHE A 29 -6.48 -1.51 -9.60
CA PHE A 29 -5.07 -1.40 -9.20
C PHE A 29 -4.29 -0.47 -10.11
N TRP A 30 -4.39 -0.65 -11.44
CA TRP A 30 -3.70 0.21 -12.40
C TRP A 30 -4.21 1.64 -12.36
N LYS A 31 -5.54 1.85 -12.23
CA LYS A 31 -6.11 3.19 -12.03
C LYS A 31 -5.55 3.88 -10.79
N GLY A 32 -5.49 3.17 -9.66
CA GLY A 32 -4.96 3.71 -8.41
C GLY A 32 -3.47 4.04 -8.49
N ILE A 33 -2.66 3.16 -9.09
CA ILE A 33 -1.23 3.42 -9.33
C ILE A 33 -1.05 4.65 -10.23
N GLN A 34 -1.83 4.77 -11.31
CA GLN A 34 -1.71 5.88 -12.24
C GLN A 34 -2.13 7.21 -11.59
N ALA A 35 -3.21 7.19 -10.80
CA ALA A 35 -3.68 8.35 -10.03
C ALA A 35 -2.63 8.77 -8.99
N TYR A 36 -2.16 7.82 -8.18
CA TYR A 36 -1.11 8.03 -7.19
C TYR A 36 0.17 8.57 -7.82
N TYR A 37 0.64 7.96 -8.92
CA TYR A 37 1.86 8.40 -9.60
C TYR A 37 1.70 9.83 -10.14
N THR A 38 0.57 10.15 -10.75
CA THR A 38 0.30 11.51 -11.26
C THR A 38 0.27 12.55 -10.15
N LYS A 39 -0.32 12.20 -9.00
CA LYS A 39 -0.54 13.11 -7.87
C LYS A 39 0.69 13.30 -7.00
N TYR A 40 1.55 12.27 -6.90
CA TYR A 40 2.69 12.24 -5.99
C TYR A 40 4.07 12.16 -6.68
N MET A 41 4.15 12.19 -8.02
CA MET A 41 5.41 12.16 -8.78
C MET A 41 6.45 13.22 -8.35
N ASN A 42 6.04 14.35 -7.79
CA ASN A 42 6.92 15.42 -7.31
C ASN A 42 6.84 15.66 -5.79
N LEU A 43 6.25 14.75 -5.03
CA LEU A 43 5.97 14.91 -3.60
C LEU A 43 6.51 13.73 -2.77
N ASN A 44 6.71 13.96 -1.47
CA ASN A 44 6.93 12.87 -0.53
C ASN A 44 5.60 12.16 -0.28
N ALA A 45 5.46 10.98 -0.86
CA ALA A 45 4.28 10.14 -0.71
C ALA A 45 4.48 9.14 0.43
N THR A 46 3.51 9.06 1.33
CA THR A 46 3.55 8.10 2.44
C THR A 46 2.72 6.87 2.10
N THR A 47 2.96 5.74 2.79
CA THR A 47 2.10 4.55 2.69
C THR A 47 0.62 4.86 2.96
N ALA A 48 0.31 5.87 3.78
CA ALA A 48 -1.05 6.34 4.01
C ALA A 48 -1.69 7.00 2.77
N ASP A 49 -0.91 7.81 2.03
CA ASP A 49 -1.34 8.41 0.77
C ASP A 49 -1.60 7.35 -0.29
N PHE A 50 -0.67 6.40 -0.43
CA PHE A 50 -0.84 5.26 -1.33
C PHE A 50 -2.11 4.47 -0.99
N LYS A 51 -2.34 4.19 0.30
CA LYS A 51 -3.54 3.49 0.73
C LYS A 51 -4.80 4.23 0.29
N ARG A 52 -4.87 5.54 0.54
CA ARG A 52 -6.04 6.37 0.22
C ARG A 52 -6.36 6.39 -1.27
N GLU A 53 -5.36 6.53 -2.14
CA GLU A 53 -5.59 6.50 -3.59
C GLU A 53 -6.05 5.12 -4.08
N MET A 54 -5.57 4.04 -3.46
CA MET A 54 -6.02 2.69 -3.80
C MET A 54 -7.44 2.40 -3.28
N GLU A 55 -7.83 2.96 -2.13
CA GLU A 55 -9.21 2.93 -1.62
C GLU A 55 -10.15 3.70 -2.55
N GLU A 56 -9.77 4.92 -2.96
CA GLU A 56 -10.55 5.73 -3.91
C GLU A 56 -10.70 5.04 -5.28
N ALA A 57 -9.64 4.39 -5.78
CA ALA A 57 -9.67 3.74 -7.09
C ALA A 57 -10.48 2.43 -7.11
N SER A 58 -10.56 1.73 -5.98
CA SER A 58 -11.26 0.44 -5.86
C SER A 58 -12.62 0.52 -5.20
N GLY A 59 -12.91 1.60 -4.47
CA GLY A 59 -14.11 1.72 -3.63
C GLY A 59 -14.10 0.77 -2.42
N LEU A 60 -12.95 0.19 -2.08
CA LEU A 60 -12.81 -0.76 -0.97
C LEU A 60 -12.11 -0.09 0.20
N ASP A 61 -12.55 -0.43 1.42
CA ASP A 61 -11.96 0.05 2.67
C ASP A 61 -10.71 -0.77 3.02
N LEU A 62 -9.56 -0.35 2.47
CA LEU A 62 -8.25 -0.94 2.74
C LEU A 62 -7.75 -0.56 4.14
N ASN A 63 -8.40 0.40 4.81
CA ASN A 63 -8.10 0.73 6.19
C ASN A 63 -8.26 -0.49 7.09
N THR A 64 -9.40 -1.17 7.00
CA THR A 64 -9.66 -2.42 7.73
C THR A 64 -8.65 -3.52 7.34
N PHE A 65 -8.29 -3.61 6.07
CA PHE A 65 -7.35 -4.65 5.57
C PHE A 65 -5.93 -4.51 6.14
N LEU A 66 -5.45 -3.27 6.26
CA LEU A 66 -4.10 -2.97 6.74
C LEU A 66 -4.04 -2.76 8.27
N SER A 67 -5.14 -2.32 8.89
CA SER A 67 -5.29 -2.17 10.35
C SER A 67 -5.41 -3.52 11.04
N ASN A 68 -6.14 -4.48 10.45
CA ASN A 68 -6.42 -5.77 11.07
C ASN A 68 -5.34 -6.84 10.80
N GLY A 69 -4.27 -6.53 10.05
CA GLY A 69 -3.41 -7.55 9.45
C GLY A 69 -1.90 -7.42 9.62
N PHE A 70 -1.25 -6.28 9.34
CA PHE A 70 0.19 -6.36 8.99
C PHE A 70 1.07 -5.15 9.31
N ILE A 71 0.57 -4.14 10.02
CA ILE A 71 1.42 -3.03 10.49
C ILE A 71 1.39 -3.08 12.01
N ASN A 72 2.28 -3.88 12.60
CA ASN A 72 2.52 -3.84 14.03
C ASN A 72 3.27 -2.54 14.36
N PRO A 73 2.72 -1.61 15.17
CA PRO A 73 3.54 -0.63 15.85
C PRO A 73 4.17 -1.32 17.08
N ALA A 74 5.51 -1.31 17.13
CA ALA A 74 6.36 -1.78 18.23
C ALA A 74 6.62 -3.31 18.30
N LEU A 75 7.86 -3.69 18.02
CA LEU A 75 8.88 -4.06 19.02
C LEU A 75 10.28 -3.90 18.39
#